data_AF-A0A2D5IUF5-F1
#
_entry.id   AF-A0A2D5IUF5-F1
#
_cell.length_a   1.000
_cell.length_b   1.000
_cell.length_c   1.000
_cell.angle_alpha   90.00
_cell.angle_beta   90.00
_cell.angle_gamma   90.00
#
_symmetry.space_group_name_H-M   'P 1'
#
loop_
_entity.id
_entity.type
_entity.pdbx_description
1 polymer ?
#
loop_
_entity_poly.entity_id
_entity_poly.type
_entity_poly.pdbx_seq_one_letter_code
_entity_poly.pdbx_strand_id
1 'polypeptide(L)'
;MITSQIKLACAVALGLNFSVSTAQASDLGAAIVGGIIGGAIAGSVPKKTYKKTYTKSYSSSSGNSVVRQQNREMQSALNYFNFPAGSPDGVVGSKTRVAASQYQVFMGYPATGSLTQYERDFLVASYNRAQIGGPEVIKAMQGPNGVRGLLRTWRDEAAGVKTAGNSYGGLPIEVSEAIDEIAESSEPSAEQLLQRSGFLMLADLNNDGRNDYVIDTSVSGSSFWCGASHCAVMVFASTPNGYERNDFQAREVTTANFSCHQGLCRMNEPTTMMAADSAPAPAPTQPAAPPTTMASAPSSIPTFNVATPAAPEVSLASMCSKVALLTSSNGGFMTVSNMTDPNLALNEQFCLTRTYAISTGEQLVAKVQGATPAQIDAQCDAFEPVLAPFVASLAQEDSQAVRTKVQKFVLQSNMTLEQLATTAEICLFSGYRRDKMDIALGSALVMIGIGQVPYAELVGHHLSQGFGVPESAERATGWYQMAVSALSSGAEPVFAPGQPERVQVIEAAALELTPAPEQAVSASAPSGGLPAFQLK
;
A
#
# COMPACT_ATOMS: atom_id res chain seq x y z
N MET A 1 -74.35 -41.28 29.82
CA MET A 1 -73.38 -41.65 30.87
C MET A 1 -72.15 -40.73 30.71
N ILE A 2 -72.02 -39.75 31.61
CA ILE A 2 -70.87 -39.53 32.54
C ILE A 2 -69.63 -38.96 31.80
N THR A 3 -69.42 -37.63 31.74
CA THR A 3 -68.73 -36.69 32.68
C THR A 3 -67.20 -36.79 32.82
N SER A 4 -66.60 -35.60 32.96
CA SER A 4 -65.34 -35.20 33.63
C SER A 4 -64.14 -34.95 32.70
N GLN A 5 -63.54 -33.76 32.54
CA GLN A 5 -63.00 -32.73 33.47
C GLN A 5 -61.93 -33.28 34.43
N ILE A 6 -60.67 -32.84 34.24
CA ILE A 6 -59.67 -32.69 35.32
C ILE A 6 -59.00 -31.32 35.14
N LYS A 7 -59.14 -30.51 36.19
CA LYS A 7 -58.41 -29.28 36.45
C LYS A 7 -57.12 -29.62 37.19
N LEU A 8 -56.04 -28.87 36.96
CA LEU A 8 -55.19 -28.44 38.08
C LEU A 8 -54.60 -27.05 37.78
N ALA A 9 -54.85 -26.15 38.72
CA ALA A 9 -54.33 -24.80 38.79
C ALA A 9 -53.21 -24.75 39.83
N CYS A 10 -52.19 -23.93 39.61
CA CYS A 10 -51.50 -23.25 40.70
C CYS A 10 -50.96 -21.92 40.18
N ALA A 11 -51.55 -20.84 40.71
CA ALA A 11 -51.13 -19.46 40.53
C ALA A 11 -50.21 -19.06 41.68
N VAL A 12 -49.14 -18.31 41.40
CA VAL A 12 -48.61 -17.30 42.31
C VAL A 12 -48.26 -16.07 41.49
N ALA A 13 -48.87 -14.96 41.88
CA ALA A 13 -48.69 -13.63 41.35
C ALA A 13 -47.49 -12.94 42.02
N LEU A 14 -46.77 -12.12 41.25
CA LEU A 14 -46.20 -10.86 41.76
C LEU A 14 -46.21 -9.86 40.61
N GLY A 15 -47.07 -8.84 40.74
CA GLY A 15 -47.19 -7.75 39.77
C GLY A 15 -46.29 -6.59 40.15
N LEU A 16 -45.84 -5.85 39.13
CA LEU A 16 -45.69 -4.40 39.17
C LEU A 16 -46.04 -3.85 37.77
N ASN A 17 -47.00 -2.92 37.78
CA ASN A 17 -47.51 -2.16 36.64
C ASN A 17 -46.44 -1.23 36.06
N PHE A 18 -46.42 -1.02 34.73
CA PHE A 18 -46.54 0.31 34.13
C PHE A 18 -47.04 0.19 32.67
N SER A 19 -47.90 1.13 32.31
CA SER A 19 -48.80 1.17 31.16
C SER A 19 -48.07 1.28 29.81
N VAL A 20 -48.47 0.46 28.84
CA VAL A 20 -48.21 0.72 27.41
C VAL A 20 -49.51 1.24 26.81
N SER A 21 -49.64 2.56 26.72
CA SER A 21 -50.70 3.21 25.95
C SER A 21 -50.27 3.27 24.48
N THR A 22 -51.07 2.68 23.60
CA THR A 22 -51.05 2.96 22.17
C THR A 22 -51.55 4.38 21.92
N ALA A 23 -50.75 5.22 21.27
CA ALA A 23 -51.23 6.48 20.72
C ALA A 23 -50.78 6.62 19.27
N GLN A 24 -51.78 6.73 18.39
CA GLN A 24 -51.66 7.26 17.04
C GLN A 24 -51.63 8.80 17.10
N ALA A 25 -51.02 9.38 16.05
CA ALA A 25 -51.36 10.65 15.38
C ALA A 25 -50.38 11.86 15.50
N SER A 26 -50.07 12.35 14.29
CA SER A 26 -50.00 13.74 13.80
C SER A 26 -48.90 14.70 14.26
N ASP A 27 -48.12 15.12 13.25
CA ASP A 27 -47.91 16.48 12.73
C ASP A 27 -47.93 17.70 13.69
N LEU A 28 -47.06 18.66 13.35
CA LEU A 28 -47.16 20.11 13.62
C LEU A 28 -46.47 20.72 14.86
N GLY A 29 -45.59 21.71 14.57
CA GLY A 29 -45.34 22.91 15.39
C GLY A 29 -44.08 22.84 16.29
N ALA A 30 -42.93 23.39 15.91
CA ALA A 30 -42.58 24.83 15.82
C ALA A 30 -42.77 25.61 17.14
N ALA A 31 -41.64 26.02 17.76
CA ALA A 31 -41.43 27.17 18.66
C ALA A 31 -40.26 26.88 19.62
N ILE A 32 -39.39 27.76 20.09
CA ILE A 32 -39.12 29.21 20.08
C ILE A 32 -37.70 29.30 20.71
N VAL A 33 -36.80 30.22 20.34
CA VAL A 33 -36.44 31.44 21.11
C VAL A 33 -35.50 32.30 20.26
N GLY A 34 -35.85 33.59 20.09
CA GLY A 34 -34.86 34.68 20.19
C GLY A 34 -34.83 35.72 19.05
N GLY A 35 -35.51 36.87 19.24
CA GLY A 35 -35.01 38.18 18.79
C GLY A 35 -35.83 38.95 17.76
N ILE A 36 -36.71 39.84 18.24
CA ILE A 36 -37.43 40.87 17.46
C ILE A 36 -36.70 42.22 17.65
N ILE A 37 -36.40 42.95 16.56
CA ILE A 37 -36.43 44.45 16.46
C ILE A 37 -36.66 44.79 14.96
N GLY A 38 -37.84 45.29 14.55
CA GLY A 38 -38.12 46.70 14.18
C GLY A 38 -37.40 47.13 12.87
N GLY A 39 -38.00 47.54 11.76
CA GLY A 39 -39.28 48.19 11.47
C GLY A 39 -38.99 49.33 10.48
N ALA A 40 -39.36 49.21 9.21
CA ALA A 40 -39.42 50.34 8.28
C ALA A 40 -40.38 50.05 7.11
N ILE A 41 -41.14 51.08 6.76
CA ILE A 41 -42.33 51.14 5.94
C ILE A 41 -41.93 51.49 4.50
N ALA A 42 -42.58 50.90 3.48
CA ALA A 42 -43.19 51.62 2.33
C ALA A 42 -43.55 50.68 1.16
N GLY A 43 -44.78 50.82 0.68
CA GLY A 43 -44.99 51.25 -0.70
C GLY A 43 -45.31 50.21 -1.77
N SER A 44 -46.61 50.16 -2.09
CA SER A 44 -47.21 49.94 -3.42
C SER A 44 -47.41 48.50 -3.92
N VAL A 45 -48.71 48.20 -4.10
CA VAL A 45 -49.25 47.09 -4.88
C VAL A 45 -49.32 47.51 -6.35
N PRO A 46 -48.77 46.70 -7.29
CA PRO A 46 -49.33 46.65 -8.62
C PRO A 46 -49.68 45.22 -9.08
N LYS A 47 -50.96 45.09 -9.45
CA LYS A 47 -51.59 44.26 -10.51
C LYS A 47 -50.91 42.94 -10.90
N LYS A 48 -51.63 41.86 -10.59
CA LYS A 48 -51.41 40.47 -11.04
C LYS A 48 -51.33 40.39 -12.57
N THR A 49 -50.14 40.14 -13.10
CA THR A 49 -49.95 39.62 -14.45
C THR A 49 -49.71 38.11 -14.32
N TYR A 50 -50.63 37.30 -14.84
CA TYR A 50 -50.48 35.84 -14.85
C TYR A 50 -49.34 35.45 -15.80
N LYS A 51 -48.12 35.32 -15.29
CA LYS A 51 -47.07 34.53 -15.94
C LYS A 51 -47.17 33.10 -15.41
N LYS A 52 -47.40 32.13 -16.29
CA LYS A 52 -47.22 30.71 -15.99
C LYS A 52 -45.75 30.47 -15.65
N THR A 53 -45.44 30.42 -14.35
CA THR A 53 -44.16 29.89 -13.87
C THR A 53 -44.23 28.38 -14.01
N TYR A 54 -43.47 27.80 -14.94
CA TYR A 54 -43.15 26.37 -14.90
C TYR A 54 -42.29 26.15 -13.66
N THR A 55 -42.90 25.68 -12.58
CA THR A 55 -42.14 25.11 -11.46
C THR A 55 -41.51 23.82 -11.95
N LYS A 56 -40.25 23.91 -12.36
CA LYS A 56 -39.41 22.74 -12.59
C LYS A 56 -39.29 22.05 -11.24
N SER A 57 -40.04 20.97 -11.04
CA SER A 57 -39.87 20.07 -9.92
C SER A 57 -38.49 19.42 -10.08
N TYR A 58 -37.50 19.95 -9.36
CA TYR A 58 -36.22 19.28 -9.18
C TYR A 58 -36.46 18.08 -8.27
N SER A 59 -36.88 16.97 -8.88
CA SER A 59 -36.85 15.66 -8.24
C SER A 59 -35.38 15.36 -7.88
N SER A 60 -35.16 15.00 -6.62
CA SER A 60 -33.90 14.62 -6.00
C SER A 60 -33.01 13.78 -6.92
N SER A 61 -31.88 14.35 -7.35
CA SER A 61 -30.95 13.71 -8.31
C SER A 61 -29.70 13.09 -7.68
N SER A 62 -29.52 13.17 -6.35
CA SER A 62 -28.30 12.67 -5.69
C SER A 62 -28.16 11.15 -5.73
N GLY A 63 -29.27 10.39 -5.66
CA GLY A 63 -29.22 8.93 -5.82
C GLY A 63 -28.88 8.48 -7.26
N ASN A 64 -29.15 9.34 -8.24
CA ASN A 64 -28.96 9.04 -9.66
C ASN A 64 -27.57 9.47 -10.19
N SER A 65 -26.81 10.25 -9.41
CA SER A 65 -25.43 10.62 -9.72
C SER A 65 -24.44 9.54 -9.26
N VAL A 66 -24.62 8.98 -8.06
CA VAL A 66 -23.76 7.93 -7.50
C VAL A 66 -23.84 6.65 -8.34
N VAL A 67 -25.05 6.20 -8.69
CA VAL A 67 -25.25 5.00 -9.53
C VAL A 67 -24.64 5.20 -10.93
N ARG A 68 -24.75 6.40 -11.50
CA ARG A 68 -24.11 6.73 -12.79
C ARG A 68 -22.59 6.70 -12.69
N GLN A 69 -22.03 7.17 -11.58
CA GLN A 69 -20.59 7.15 -11.35
C GLN A 69 -20.07 5.70 -11.23
N GLN A 70 -20.72 4.87 -10.41
CA GLN A 70 -20.40 3.44 -10.30
C GLN A 70 -20.49 2.70 -11.64
N ASN A 71 -21.49 3.05 -12.47
CA ASN A 71 -21.63 2.46 -13.79
C ASN A 71 -20.50 2.92 -14.74
N ARG A 72 -20.03 4.17 -14.64
CA ARG A 72 -18.87 4.64 -15.42
C ARG A 72 -17.61 3.88 -15.04
N GLU A 73 -17.37 3.70 -13.75
CA GLU A 73 -16.21 2.94 -13.25
C GLU A 73 -16.24 1.49 -13.74
N MET A 74 -17.41 0.83 -13.64
CA MET A 74 -17.60 -0.50 -14.21
C MET A 74 -17.32 -0.53 -15.71
N GLN A 75 -17.84 0.41 -16.49
CA GLN A 75 -17.62 0.48 -17.94
C GLN A 75 -16.14 0.70 -18.27
N SER A 76 -15.44 1.56 -17.52
CA SER A 76 -13.99 1.77 -17.65
C SER A 76 -13.20 0.50 -17.35
N ALA A 77 -13.53 -0.20 -16.26
CA ALA A 77 -12.87 -1.43 -15.86
C ALA A 77 -13.09 -2.56 -16.89
N LEU A 78 -14.34 -2.73 -17.37
CA LEU A 78 -14.65 -3.67 -18.45
C LEU A 78 -13.79 -3.39 -19.69
N ASN A 79 -13.75 -2.14 -20.16
CA ASN A 79 -12.97 -1.76 -21.33
C ASN A 79 -11.47 -2.01 -21.13
N TYR A 80 -10.92 -1.69 -19.96
CA TYR A 80 -9.50 -1.92 -19.64
C TYR A 80 -9.13 -3.39 -19.75
N PHE A 81 -9.93 -4.28 -19.18
CA PHE A 81 -9.74 -5.73 -19.30
C PHE A 81 -10.21 -6.30 -20.65
N ASN A 82 -10.32 -5.44 -21.68
CA ASN A 82 -10.65 -5.84 -23.04
C ASN A 82 -12.03 -6.51 -23.18
N PHE A 83 -12.98 -6.15 -22.31
CA PHE A 83 -14.42 -6.44 -22.45
C PHE A 83 -15.13 -5.17 -22.97
N PRO A 84 -15.44 -5.07 -24.28
CA PRO A 84 -15.86 -3.81 -24.89
C PRO A 84 -17.26 -3.35 -24.45
N ALA A 85 -17.32 -2.47 -23.46
CA ALA A 85 -18.55 -1.93 -22.88
C ALA A 85 -19.07 -0.66 -23.60
N GLY A 86 -18.27 -0.07 -24.49
CA GLY A 86 -18.56 1.23 -25.13
C GLY A 86 -18.01 2.40 -24.32
N SER A 87 -18.44 3.63 -24.63
CA SER A 87 -17.99 4.82 -23.88
C SER A 87 -18.46 4.75 -22.42
N PRO A 88 -17.58 5.05 -21.43
CA PRO A 88 -17.96 5.12 -20.01
C PRO A 88 -18.88 6.32 -19.70
N ASP A 89 -20.17 6.20 -20.02
CA ASP A 89 -21.18 7.25 -19.87
C ASP A 89 -22.07 7.09 -18.62
N GLY A 90 -21.95 5.96 -17.92
CA GLY A 90 -22.73 5.60 -16.74
C GLY A 90 -24.11 5.03 -17.06
N VAL A 91 -24.43 4.82 -18.35
CA VAL A 91 -25.69 4.28 -18.85
C VAL A 91 -25.49 2.81 -19.24
N VAL A 92 -26.11 1.89 -18.48
CA VAL A 92 -26.00 0.46 -18.75
C VAL A 92 -26.87 0.05 -19.96
N GLY A 93 -26.26 0.09 -21.14
CA GLY A 93 -26.87 -0.28 -22.42
C GLY A 93 -26.64 -1.75 -22.80
N SER A 94 -27.00 -2.10 -24.04
CA SER A 94 -26.77 -3.44 -24.59
C SER A 94 -25.28 -3.81 -24.65
N LYS A 95 -24.40 -2.88 -25.03
CA LYS A 95 -22.95 -3.10 -25.06
C LYS A 95 -22.38 -3.42 -23.68
N THR A 96 -22.76 -2.65 -22.66
CA THR A 96 -22.32 -2.91 -21.28
C THR A 96 -22.81 -4.28 -20.78
N ARG A 97 -24.04 -4.69 -21.11
CA ARG A 97 -24.56 -6.03 -20.76
C ARG A 97 -23.80 -7.15 -21.47
N VAL A 98 -23.44 -6.96 -22.74
CA VAL A 98 -22.60 -7.92 -23.49
C VAL A 98 -21.21 -8.03 -22.86
N ALA A 99 -20.54 -6.90 -22.57
CA ALA A 99 -19.24 -6.89 -21.91
C ALA A 99 -19.28 -7.57 -20.52
N ALA A 100 -20.31 -7.27 -19.72
CA ALA A 100 -20.56 -7.94 -18.45
C ALA A 100 -20.70 -9.47 -18.60
N SER A 101 -21.45 -9.94 -19.61
CA SER A 101 -21.58 -11.37 -19.88
C SER A 101 -20.26 -12.02 -20.29
N GLN A 102 -19.41 -11.33 -21.06
CA GLN A 102 -18.09 -11.83 -21.46
C GLN A 102 -17.14 -11.93 -20.27
N TYR A 103 -17.16 -10.92 -19.39
CA TYR A 103 -16.43 -10.95 -18.13
C TYR A 103 -16.89 -12.11 -17.24
N GLN A 104 -18.20 -12.31 -17.09
CA GLN A 104 -18.76 -13.43 -16.33
C GLN A 104 -18.30 -14.78 -16.88
N VAL A 105 -18.40 -14.99 -18.19
CA VAL A 105 -17.89 -16.22 -18.85
C VAL A 105 -16.40 -16.39 -18.61
N PHE A 106 -15.61 -15.31 -18.75
CA PHE A 106 -14.18 -15.36 -18.52
C PHE A 106 -13.83 -15.73 -17.08
N MET A 107 -14.62 -15.27 -16.11
CA MET A 107 -14.43 -15.56 -14.69
C MET A 107 -15.10 -16.87 -14.24
N GLY A 108 -15.84 -17.55 -15.10
CA GLY A 108 -16.59 -18.76 -14.74
C GLY A 108 -17.87 -18.49 -13.94
N TYR A 109 -18.37 -17.26 -13.94
CA TYR A 109 -19.66 -16.88 -13.36
C TYR A 109 -20.82 -17.17 -14.34
N PRO A 110 -22.07 -17.25 -13.85
CA PRO A 110 -23.25 -17.29 -14.71
C PRO A 110 -23.32 -16.05 -15.62
N ALA A 111 -23.44 -16.26 -16.93
CA ALA A 111 -23.44 -15.20 -17.95
C ALA A 111 -24.80 -14.46 -18.04
N THR A 112 -25.18 -13.78 -16.96
CA THR A 112 -26.45 -13.05 -16.85
C THR A 112 -26.46 -11.70 -17.56
N GLY A 113 -25.27 -11.15 -17.85
CA GLY A 113 -25.10 -9.82 -18.43
C GLY A 113 -25.37 -8.67 -17.45
N SER A 114 -25.65 -8.99 -16.18
CA SER A 114 -25.78 -8.03 -15.09
C SER A 114 -24.80 -8.41 -13.98
N LEU A 115 -23.86 -7.52 -13.66
CA LEU A 115 -22.87 -7.83 -12.62
C LEU A 115 -23.50 -7.75 -11.24
N THR A 116 -23.26 -8.78 -10.43
CA THR A 116 -23.53 -8.71 -8.98
C THR A 116 -22.65 -7.65 -8.33
N GLN A 117 -22.96 -7.27 -7.08
CA GLN A 117 -22.12 -6.30 -6.35
C GLN A 117 -20.69 -6.83 -6.21
N TYR A 118 -20.53 -8.07 -5.77
CA TYR A 118 -19.22 -8.73 -5.67
C TYR A 118 -18.46 -8.75 -7.01
N GLU A 119 -19.12 -9.14 -8.11
CA GLU A 119 -18.50 -9.19 -9.44
C GLU A 119 -18.00 -7.82 -9.91
N ARG A 120 -18.78 -6.77 -9.61
CA ARG A 120 -18.44 -5.38 -9.93
C ARG A 120 -17.29 -4.89 -9.07
N ASP A 121 -17.34 -5.12 -7.77
CA ASP A 121 -16.35 -4.64 -6.82
C ASP A 121 -14.99 -5.29 -7.09
N PHE A 122 -14.96 -6.61 -7.37
CA PHE A 122 -13.76 -7.31 -7.78
C PHE A 122 -13.17 -6.75 -9.10
N LEU A 123 -14.03 -6.52 -10.10
CA LEU A 123 -13.61 -5.98 -11.38
C LEU A 123 -13.02 -4.56 -11.25
N VAL A 124 -13.67 -3.69 -10.47
CA VAL A 124 -13.23 -2.32 -10.24
C VAL A 124 -11.96 -2.29 -9.38
N ALA A 125 -11.88 -3.12 -8.33
CA ALA A 125 -10.68 -3.25 -7.51
C ALA A 125 -9.48 -3.75 -8.33
N SER A 126 -9.70 -4.75 -9.19
CA SER A 126 -8.68 -5.24 -10.12
C SER A 126 -8.24 -4.15 -11.10
N TYR A 127 -9.18 -3.37 -11.64
CA TYR A 127 -8.85 -2.25 -12.51
C TYR A 127 -7.99 -1.21 -11.79
N ASN A 128 -8.34 -0.86 -10.55
CA ASN A 128 -7.55 0.06 -9.74
C ASN A 128 -6.14 -0.49 -9.47
N ARG A 129 -6.00 -1.79 -9.13
CA ARG A 129 -4.70 -2.48 -9.01
C ARG A 129 -3.91 -2.44 -10.30
N ALA A 130 -4.55 -2.63 -11.45
CA ALA A 130 -3.91 -2.62 -12.75
C ALA A 130 -3.46 -1.21 -13.20
N GLN A 131 -4.16 -0.15 -12.76
CA GLN A 131 -3.77 1.25 -12.96
C GLN A 131 -2.55 1.66 -12.13
N ILE A 132 -2.37 1.07 -10.94
CA ILE A 132 -1.14 1.21 -10.14
C ILE A 132 0.07 0.61 -10.89
N GLY A 133 -0.18 -0.41 -11.72
CA GLY A 133 0.85 -1.07 -12.53
C GLY A 133 1.57 -2.18 -11.75
N GLY A 134 2.85 -2.34 -12.03
CA GLY A 134 3.69 -3.39 -11.44
C GLY A 134 4.10 -4.48 -12.42
N PRO A 135 5.08 -5.32 -12.04
CA PRO A 135 5.68 -6.31 -12.93
C PRO A 135 4.65 -7.34 -13.44
N GLU A 136 3.68 -7.72 -12.61
CA GLU A 136 2.55 -8.60 -13.01
C GLU A 136 1.74 -8.02 -14.17
N VAL A 137 1.46 -6.70 -14.13
CA VAL A 137 0.65 -6.01 -15.15
C VAL A 137 1.43 -5.93 -16.47
N ILE A 138 2.72 -5.58 -16.40
CA ILE A 138 3.62 -5.55 -17.57
C ILE A 138 3.74 -6.95 -18.20
N LYS A 139 3.88 -7.99 -17.37
CA LYS A 139 3.91 -9.39 -17.79
C LYS A 139 2.59 -9.82 -18.45
N ALA A 140 1.45 -9.46 -17.85
CA ALA A 140 0.15 -9.79 -18.40
C ALA A 140 -0.13 -9.13 -19.75
N MET A 141 0.37 -7.90 -19.99
CA MET A 141 0.28 -7.24 -21.29
C MET A 141 0.98 -8.03 -22.42
N GLN A 142 2.00 -8.82 -22.09
CA GLN A 142 2.75 -9.65 -23.05
C GLN A 142 2.21 -11.08 -23.17
N GLY A 143 1.31 -11.48 -22.26
CA GLY A 143 0.75 -12.83 -22.21
C GLY A 143 -0.38 -13.09 -23.22
N PRO A 144 -0.69 -14.35 -23.55
CA PRO A 144 -1.70 -14.72 -24.53
C PRO A 144 -3.13 -14.28 -24.14
N ASN A 145 -3.37 -14.07 -22.84
CA ASN A 145 -4.64 -13.58 -22.34
C ASN A 145 -4.69 -12.05 -22.21
N GLY A 146 -3.57 -11.33 -22.38
CA GLY A 146 -3.49 -9.89 -22.11
C GLY A 146 -3.80 -9.55 -20.64
N VAL A 147 -4.12 -8.29 -20.39
CA VAL A 147 -4.42 -7.76 -19.04
C VAL A 147 -5.62 -8.43 -18.36
N ARG A 148 -6.59 -9.02 -19.09
CA ARG A 148 -7.68 -9.78 -18.46
C ARG A 148 -7.21 -11.05 -17.75
N GLY A 149 -6.03 -11.58 -18.08
CA GLY A 149 -5.42 -12.70 -17.35
C GLY A 149 -5.28 -12.42 -15.86
N LEU A 150 -4.98 -11.16 -15.51
CA LEU A 150 -4.82 -10.69 -14.13
C LEU A 150 -6.06 -10.93 -13.27
N LEU A 151 -7.26 -10.87 -13.87
CA LEU A 151 -8.50 -11.07 -13.12
C LEU A 151 -8.60 -12.49 -12.53
N ARG A 152 -8.07 -13.51 -13.21
CA ARG A 152 -8.05 -14.86 -12.64
C ARG A 152 -6.96 -14.97 -11.58
N THR A 153 -5.76 -14.49 -11.87
CA THR A 153 -4.63 -14.48 -10.94
C THR A 153 -5.00 -13.83 -9.60
N TRP A 154 -5.55 -12.62 -9.63
CA TRP A 154 -5.89 -11.87 -8.42
C TRP A 154 -7.14 -12.41 -7.69
N ARG A 155 -8.07 -13.05 -8.41
CA ARG A 155 -9.18 -13.75 -7.75
C ARG A 155 -8.66 -14.96 -6.97
N ASP A 156 -7.75 -15.71 -7.57
CA ASP A 156 -7.20 -16.91 -6.97
C ASP A 156 -6.29 -16.54 -5.78
N GLU A 157 -5.50 -15.45 -5.88
CA GLU A 157 -4.82 -14.81 -4.73
C GLU A 157 -5.79 -14.42 -3.61
N ALA A 158 -6.88 -13.72 -3.94
CA ALA A 158 -7.88 -13.30 -2.95
C ALA A 158 -8.63 -14.49 -2.31
N ALA A 159 -8.68 -15.63 -3.00
CA ALA A 159 -9.23 -16.88 -2.47
C ALA A 159 -8.21 -17.71 -1.67
N GLY A 160 -6.97 -17.25 -1.53
CA GLY A 160 -5.87 -17.98 -0.89
C GLY A 160 -5.41 -19.21 -1.69
N VAL A 161 -5.83 -19.32 -2.96
CA VAL A 161 -5.43 -20.36 -3.89
C VAL A 161 -4.21 -19.86 -4.64
N LYS A 162 -3.01 -20.30 -4.22
CA LYS A 162 -1.77 -20.02 -4.97
C LYS A 162 -1.88 -20.65 -6.36
N THR A 163 -2.18 -19.84 -7.37
CA THR A 163 -2.22 -20.33 -8.75
C THR A 163 -0.80 -20.58 -9.27
N ALA A 164 -0.62 -21.73 -9.90
CA ALA A 164 0.57 -22.23 -10.58
C ALA A 164 1.05 -21.40 -11.81
N GLY A 165 0.92 -20.07 -11.77
CA GLY A 165 1.10 -19.17 -12.93
C GLY A 165 2.39 -18.35 -12.95
N ASN A 166 3.16 -18.28 -11.86
CA ASN A 166 4.36 -17.45 -11.79
C ASN A 166 5.63 -18.22 -12.18
N SER A 167 5.61 -18.81 -13.39
CA SER A 167 6.86 -19.23 -14.03
C SER A 167 7.66 -18.00 -14.50
N TYR A 168 8.93 -17.95 -14.13
CA TYR A 168 9.90 -16.95 -14.59
C TYR A 168 10.41 -17.35 -15.99
N GLY A 169 10.00 -16.65 -17.05
CA GLY A 169 10.59 -16.84 -18.39
C GLY A 169 10.48 -18.25 -18.98
N GLY A 170 9.49 -19.05 -18.56
CA GLY A 170 9.34 -20.45 -18.99
C GLY A 170 10.05 -21.48 -18.11
N LEU A 171 10.57 -21.06 -16.94
CA LEU A 171 11.09 -21.98 -15.93
C LEU A 171 10.00 -22.89 -15.37
N PRO A 172 10.32 -24.14 -15.02
CA PRO A 172 9.38 -25.02 -14.32
C PRO A 172 8.86 -24.37 -13.04
N ILE A 173 7.67 -24.78 -12.62
CA ILE A 173 7.03 -24.20 -11.44
C ILE A 173 7.84 -24.47 -10.18
N GLU A 174 8.38 -25.67 -10.05
CA GLU A 174 9.18 -26.11 -8.91
C GLU A 174 10.45 -25.26 -8.76
N VAL A 175 11.05 -24.87 -9.89
CA VAL A 175 12.22 -23.99 -9.95
C VAL A 175 11.83 -22.56 -9.61
N SER A 176 10.67 -22.10 -10.09
CA SER A 176 10.19 -20.74 -9.85
C SER A 176 9.80 -20.52 -8.38
N GLU A 177 9.15 -21.50 -7.76
CA GLU A 177 8.82 -21.49 -6.34
C GLU A 177 10.08 -21.45 -5.46
N ALA A 178 11.14 -22.15 -5.84
CA ALA A 178 12.41 -22.10 -5.11
C ALA A 178 13.11 -20.75 -5.24
N ILE A 179 13.00 -20.08 -6.40
CA ILE A 179 13.50 -18.72 -6.57
C ILE A 179 12.73 -17.74 -5.68
N ASP A 180 11.40 -17.90 -5.59
CA ASP A 180 10.55 -17.10 -4.69
C ASP A 180 10.93 -17.31 -3.23
N GLU A 181 11.12 -18.56 -2.81
CA GLU A 181 11.55 -18.92 -1.45
C GLU A 181 12.88 -18.24 -1.07
N ILE A 182 13.82 -18.17 -2.02
CA ILE A 182 15.10 -17.48 -1.82
C ILE A 182 14.90 -15.97 -1.76
N ALA A 183 14.10 -15.41 -2.68
CA ALA A 183 13.82 -13.98 -2.74
C ALA A 183 13.13 -13.45 -1.47
N GLU A 184 12.20 -14.21 -0.89
CA GLU A 184 11.50 -13.85 0.36
C GLU A 184 12.45 -13.66 1.55
N SER A 185 13.63 -14.27 1.51
CA SER A 185 14.63 -14.27 2.58
C SER A 185 15.99 -13.70 2.15
N SER A 186 16.00 -12.93 1.07
CA SER A 186 17.18 -12.23 0.56
C SER A 186 16.84 -10.78 0.18
N GLU A 187 17.84 -9.88 0.18
CA GLU A 187 17.60 -8.47 -0.20
C GLU A 187 17.22 -8.28 -1.69
N PRO A 188 17.78 -9.03 -2.67
CA PRO A 188 17.40 -8.89 -4.07
C PRO A 188 16.05 -9.57 -4.38
N SER A 189 15.26 -8.97 -5.29
CA SER A 189 14.04 -9.61 -5.82
C SER A 189 14.36 -10.86 -6.65
N ALA A 190 13.35 -11.72 -6.88
CA ALA A 190 13.49 -12.90 -7.74
C ALA A 190 14.05 -12.57 -9.14
N GLU A 191 13.60 -11.48 -9.77
CA GLU A 191 14.12 -11.02 -11.05
C GLU A 191 15.57 -10.52 -10.96
N GLN A 192 15.93 -9.86 -9.86
CA GLN A 192 17.29 -9.42 -9.62
C GLN A 192 18.22 -10.60 -9.39
N LEU A 193 17.78 -11.63 -8.66
CA LEU A 193 18.51 -12.88 -8.46
C LEU A 193 18.75 -13.59 -9.80
N LEU A 194 17.72 -13.70 -10.64
CA LEU A 194 17.82 -14.29 -11.99
C LEU A 194 18.77 -13.55 -12.94
N GLN A 195 19.04 -12.27 -12.71
CA GLN A 195 20.02 -11.49 -13.47
C GLN A 195 21.47 -11.70 -12.98
N ARG A 196 21.67 -12.35 -11.82
CA ARG A 196 23.02 -12.58 -11.28
C ARG A 196 23.63 -13.82 -11.94
N SER A 197 24.80 -13.62 -12.54
CA SER A 197 25.59 -14.71 -13.10
C SER A 197 25.87 -15.77 -12.03
N GLY A 198 25.59 -17.04 -12.37
CA GLY A 198 25.80 -18.18 -11.48
C GLY A 198 24.64 -18.47 -10.52
N PHE A 199 23.61 -17.60 -10.42
CA PHE A 199 22.47 -17.86 -9.54
C PHE A 199 21.65 -19.05 -10.03
N LEU A 200 21.32 -19.08 -11.33
CA LEU A 200 20.61 -20.17 -11.98
C LEU A 200 21.45 -20.70 -13.15
N MET A 201 21.79 -21.98 -13.10
CA MET A 201 22.54 -22.68 -14.14
C MET A 201 21.71 -23.80 -14.74
N LEU A 202 21.86 -24.04 -16.04
CA LEU A 202 21.13 -25.05 -16.78
C LEU A 202 22.10 -26.10 -17.32
N ALA A 203 21.75 -27.38 -17.18
CA ALA A 203 22.44 -28.51 -17.80
C ALA A 203 21.51 -29.72 -17.88
N ASP A 204 21.78 -30.66 -18.78
CA ASP A 204 21.14 -31.99 -18.76
C ASP A 204 21.99 -32.91 -17.87
N LEU A 205 21.63 -32.99 -16.57
CA LEU A 205 22.42 -33.67 -15.53
C LEU A 205 22.10 -35.18 -15.43
N ASN A 206 20.92 -35.60 -15.91
CA ASN A 206 20.47 -36.99 -15.91
C ASN A 206 20.46 -37.64 -17.32
N ASN A 207 20.90 -36.92 -18.35
CA ASN A 207 20.98 -37.35 -19.74
C ASN A 207 19.63 -37.74 -20.36
N ASP A 208 18.54 -37.08 -19.95
CA ASP A 208 17.20 -37.32 -20.48
C ASP A 208 16.83 -36.39 -21.65
N GLY A 209 17.72 -35.45 -22.00
CA GLY A 209 17.53 -34.48 -23.07
C GLY A 209 16.68 -33.27 -22.70
N ARG A 210 16.32 -33.10 -21.42
CA ARG A 210 15.67 -31.91 -20.87
C ARG A 210 16.66 -31.10 -20.05
N ASN A 211 16.37 -29.80 -19.90
CA ASN A 211 17.18 -28.95 -19.03
C ASN A 211 16.85 -29.26 -17.57
N ASP A 212 17.86 -29.54 -16.78
CA ASP A 212 17.87 -29.51 -15.32
C ASP A 212 18.40 -28.16 -14.84
N TYR A 213 18.08 -27.82 -13.59
CA TYR A 213 18.38 -26.50 -13.03
C TYR A 213 19.19 -26.62 -11.75
N VAL A 214 20.23 -25.82 -11.63
CA VAL A 214 21.02 -25.68 -10.40
C VAL A 214 20.89 -24.24 -9.93
N ILE A 215 20.40 -24.05 -8.71
CA ILE A 215 20.35 -22.76 -8.04
C ILE A 215 21.47 -22.69 -7.00
N ASP A 216 22.43 -21.78 -7.19
CA ASP A 216 23.49 -21.51 -6.21
C ASP A 216 23.19 -20.23 -5.42
N THR A 217 22.89 -20.36 -4.13
CA THR A 217 22.60 -19.20 -3.28
C THR A 217 23.85 -18.44 -2.87
N SER A 218 25.06 -18.88 -3.23
CA SER A 218 26.32 -18.16 -2.95
C SER A 218 26.34 -16.75 -3.53
N VAL A 219 25.58 -16.53 -4.59
CA VAL A 219 25.37 -15.24 -5.23
C VAL A 219 24.02 -14.61 -4.89
N SER A 220 23.29 -15.07 -3.86
CA SER A 220 22.04 -14.39 -3.44
C SER A 220 22.32 -13.19 -2.52
N GLY A 221 23.43 -13.23 -1.76
CA GLY A 221 23.74 -12.26 -0.72
C GLY A 221 23.00 -12.50 0.60
N SER A 222 22.23 -13.58 0.71
CA SER A 222 21.50 -13.93 1.93
C SER A 222 22.35 -14.71 2.92
N SER A 223 22.46 -14.20 4.15
CA SER A 223 23.08 -14.92 5.27
C SER A 223 22.24 -16.08 5.81
N PHE A 224 20.95 -16.14 5.43
CA PHE A 224 20.07 -17.26 5.76
C PHE A 224 20.43 -18.50 4.93
N TRP A 225 20.65 -18.32 3.63
CA TRP A 225 21.00 -19.41 2.72
C TRP A 225 22.50 -19.70 2.66
N CYS A 226 23.35 -18.76 3.08
CA CYS A 226 24.80 -18.90 3.09
C CYS A 226 25.41 -18.66 4.46
N GLY A 227 25.95 -19.74 5.03
CA GLY A 227 26.79 -19.69 6.23
C GLY A 227 28.24 -19.30 5.91
N ALA A 228 29.11 -19.38 6.93
CA ALA A 228 30.51 -18.99 6.81
C ALA A 228 31.32 -19.83 5.81
N SER A 229 31.01 -21.12 5.68
CA SER A 229 31.76 -22.09 4.85
C SER A 229 30.94 -22.76 3.75
N HIS A 230 29.61 -22.75 3.81
CA HIS A 230 28.74 -23.44 2.86
C HIS A 230 27.48 -22.62 2.57
N CYS A 231 26.99 -22.71 1.34
CA CYS A 231 25.72 -22.17 0.89
C CYS A 231 24.77 -23.29 0.50
N ALA A 232 23.47 -23.03 0.60
CA ALA A 232 22.46 -23.91 0.04
C ALA A 232 22.60 -23.96 -1.48
N VAL A 233 22.52 -25.16 -2.04
CA VAL A 233 22.43 -25.37 -3.48
C VAL A 233 21.24 -26.27 -3.75
N MET A 234 20.38 -25.88 -4.68
CA MET A 234 19.19 -26.64 -5.03
C MET A 234 19.32 -27.15 -6.46
N VAL A 235 19.19 -28.46 -6.67
CA VAL A 235 19.25 -29.08 -8.00
C VAL A 235 17.89 -29.67 -8.33
N PHE A 236 17.33 -29.25 -9.47
CA PHE A 236 16.05 -29.72 -9.99
C PHE A 236 16.32 -30.62 -11.19
N ALA A 237 16.28 -31.93 -10.96
CA ALA A 237 16.43 -32.92 -12.02
C ALA A 237 15.07 -33.25 -12.63
N SER A 238 15.03 -33.25 -13.94
CA SER A 238 13.84 -33.56 -14.73
C SER A 238 13.41 -35.01 -14.53
N THR A 239 12.09 -35.20 -14.50
CA THR A 239 11.45 -36.53 -14.45
C THR A 239 10.29 -36.56 -15.45
N PRO A 240 9.72 -37.74 -15.77
CA PRO A 240 8.54 -37.82 -16.62
C PRO A 240 7.33 -37.01 -16.12
N ASN A 241 7.28 -36.70 -14.81
CA ASN A 241 6.15 -36.05 -14.17
C ASN A 241 6.41 -34.57 -13.77
N GLY A 242 7.61 -34.05 -13.98
CA GLY A 242 7.98 -32.70 -13.50
C GLY A 242 9.46 -32.59 -13.18
N TYR A 243 9.78 -31.90 -12.09
CA TYR A 243 11.14 -31.75 -11.57
C TYR A 243 11.24 -32.21 -10.12
N GLU A 244 12.28 -32.98 -9.81
CA GLU A 244 12.61 -33.44 -8.46
C GLU A 244 13.67 -32.51 -7.84
N ARG A 245 13.37 -31.92 -6.68
CA ARG A 245 14.29 -31.05 -5.94
C ARG A 245 15.27 -31.86 -5.09
N ASN A 246 16.54 -31.52 -5.17
CA ASN A 246 17.64 -32.10 -4.40
C ASN A 246 18.45 -30.98 -3.75
N ASP A 247 18.50 -30.92 -2.43
CA ASP A 247 19.20 -29.86 -1.69
C ASP A 247 20.60 -30.31 -1.22
N PHE A 248 21.59 -29.44 -1.39
CA PHE A 248 23.00 -29.66 -1.02
C PHE A 248 23.56 -28.45 -0.26
N GLN A 249 24.76 -28.63 0.30
CA GLN A 249 25.55 -27.54 0.90
C GLN A 249 26.92 -27.48 0.25
N ALA A 250 27.21 -26.38 -0.45
CA ALA A 250 28.45 -26.18 -1.17
C ALA A 250 28.67 -24.68 -1.48
N ARG A 251 29.77 -24.31 -2.14
CA ARG A 251 30.03 -22.92 -2.55
C ARG A 251 30.70 -22.91 -3.92
N GLU A 252 30.37 -21.92 -4.73
CA GLU A 252 30.95 -21.74 -6.08
C GLU A 252 30.80 -23.01 -6.93
N VAL A 253 29.61 -23.61 -6.88
CA VAL A 253 29.33 -24.84 -7.61
C VAL A 253 29.15 -24.57 -9.10
N THR A 254 29.43 -25.60 -9.89
CA THR A 254 29.10 -25.68 -11.31
C THR A 254 28.22 -26.90 -11.56
N THR A 255 27.60 -26.98 -12.73
CA THR A 255 26.79 -28.15 -13.12
C THR A 255 27.60 -29.46 -13.13
N ALA A 256 28.93 -29.40 -13.32
CA ALA A 256 29.82 -30.57 -13.27
C ALA A 256 30.00 -31.17 -11.87
N ASN A 257 29.65 -30.43 -10.81
CA ASN A 257 29.71 -30.92 -9.44
C ASN A 257 28.58 -31.91 -9.12
N PHE A 258 27.60 -32.09 -10.01
CA PHE A 258 26.44 -32.94 -9.76
C PHE A 258 26.35 -34.08 -10.77
N SER A 259 25.93 -35.25 -10.30
CA SER A 259 25.50 -36.36 -11.15
C SER A 259 24.10 -36.78 -10.74
N CYS A 260 23.18 -36.82 -11.70
CA CYS A 260 21.79 -37.16 -11.45
C CYS A 260 21.41 -38.45 -12.19
N HIS A 261 20.55 -39.26 -11.57
CA HIS A 261 19.98 -40.45 -12.21
C HIS A 261 18.47 -40.46 -11.96
N GLN A 262 17.69 -40.40 -13.04
CA GLN A 262 16.26 -40.09 -13.00
C GLN A 262 16.03 -38.71 -12.36
N GLY A 263 15.52 -38.64 -11.13
CA GLY A 263 15.34 -37.39 -10.39
C GLY A 263 16.29 -37.19 -9.20
N LEU A 264 17.11 -38.20 -8.86
CA LEU A 264 17.96 -38.15 -7.68
C LEU A 264 19.38 -37.74 -8.03
N CYS A 265 19.85 -36.66 -7.41
CA CYS A 265 21.17 -36.11 -7.63
C CYS A 265 22.13 -36.43 -6.49
N ARG A 266 23.41 -36.52 -6.81
CA ARG A 266 24.51 -36.60 -5.85
C ARG A 266 25.56 -35.58 -6.22
N MET A 267 26.22 -35.04 -5.20
CA MET A 267 27.38 -34.19 -5.39
C MET A 267 28.62 -35.06 -5.57
N ASN A 268 29.37 -34.84 -6.65
CA ASN A 268 30.63 -35.51 -6.90
C ASN A 268 31.67 -34.92 -5.94
N GLU A 269 32.32 -35.75 -5.12
CA GLU A 269 33.49 -35.31 -4.37
C GLU A 269 34.56 -34.82 -5.36
N PRO A 270 35.31 -33.75 -5.05
CA PRO A 270 36.39 -33.30 -5.91
C PRO A 270 37.41 -34.44 -5.99
N THR A 271 37.33 -35.21 -7.07
CA THR A 271 38.34 -36.18 -7.41
C THR A 271 39.52 -35.36 -7.86
N THR A 272 40.55 -35.28 -7.02
CA THR A 272 41.89 -34.87 -7.42
C THR A 272 42.30 -35.83 -8.54
N MET A 273 41.96 -35.51 -9.79
CA MET A 273 42.41 -36.28 -10.93
C MET A 273 43.92 -36.08 -11.00
N MET A 274 44.66 -37.07 -10.52
CA MET A 274 46.05 -37.25 -10.90
C MET A 274 46.04 -37.51 -12.40
N ALA A 275 46.26 -36.44 -13.17
CA ALA A 275 46.67 -36.57 -14.56
C ALA A 275 47.99 -37.33 -14.58
N ALA A 276 48.00 -38.43 -15.32
CA ALA A 276 49.17 -39.27 -15.53
C ALA A 276 50.32 -38.46 -16.15
N ASP A 277 51.53 -38.81 -15.70
CA ASP A 277 52.82 -38.31 -16.18
C ASP A 277 52.88 -38.15 -17.71
N SER A 278 53.13 -36.92 -18.16
CA SER A 278 53.81 -36.67 -19.43
C SER A 278 54.92 -35.66 -19.21
N ALA A 279 56.14 -36.10 -19.51
CA ALA A 279 57.41 -35.41 -19.34
C ALA A 279 57.46 -33.99 -19.95
N PRO A 280 58.33 -33.09 -19.43
CA PRO A 280 58.31 -31.67 -19.80
C PRO A 280 58.99 -31.39 -21.15
N ALA A 281 58.32 -30.62 -22.00
CA ALA A 281 58.94 -29.93 -23.13
C ALA A 281 59.10 -28.43 -22.80
N PRO A 282 60.17 -27.75 -23.26
CA PRO A 282 60.52 -26.40 -22.80
C PRO A 282 59.63 -25.31 -23.40
N ALA A 283 59.30 -24.31 -22.56
CA ALA A 283 58.50 -23.14 -22.93
C ALA A 283 59.32 -22.10 -23.73
N PRO A 284 58.73 -21.40 -24.72
CA PRO A 284 59.32 -20.22 -25.32
C PRO A 284 59.09 -18.96 -24.45
N THR A 285 60.10 -18.10 -24.42
CA THR A 285 60.15 -16.82 -23.72
C THR A 285 59.25 -15.76 -24.38
N GLN A 286 58.45 -15.05 -23.57
CA GLN A 286 57.72 -13.84 -23.95
C GLN A 286 58.29 -12.59 -23.23
N PRO A 287 58.34 -11.41 -23.89
CA PRO A 287 59.02 -10.21 -23.34
C PRO A 287 58.20 -9.47 -22.28
N ALA A 288 58.90 -8.87 -21.32
CA ALA A 288 58.36 -8.10 -20.20
C ALA A 288 57.80 -6.73 -20.62
N ALA A 289 56.66 -6.35 -20.03
CA ALA A 289 56.14 -4.97 -20.01
C ALA A 289 56.67 -4.19 -18.77
N PRO A 290 56.76 -2.84 -18.83
CA PRO A 290 57.40 -2.03 -17.79
C PRO A 290 56.58 -1.90 -16.50
N PRO A 291 57.21 -1.61 -15.34
CA PRO A 291 56.54 -1.62 -14.04
C PRO A 291 55.76 -0.32 -13.79
N THR A 292 54.48 -0.44 -13.45
CA THR A 292 53.75 0.59 -12.70
C THR A 292 53.92 0.34 -11.20
N THR A 293 54.58 1.28 -10.53
CA THR A 293 54.68 1.37 -9.07
C THR A 293 53.32 1.67 -8.46
N MET A 294 52.79 0.75 -7.66
CA MET A 294 51.69 1.02 -6.72
C MET A 294 52.23 0.97 -5.30
N ALA A 295 52.00 2.06 -4.57
CA ALA A 295 52.33 2.19 -3.16
C ALA A 295 51.57 1.16 -2.32
N SER A 296 52.27 0.51 -1.41
CA SER A 296 51.70 -0.40 -0.41
C SER A 296 50.81 0.37 0.57
N ALA A 297 49.50 0.21 0.46
CA ALA A 297 48.57 0.44 1.56
C ALA A 297 48.39 -0.89 2.32
N PRO A 298 48.43 -0.91 3.66
CA PRO A 298 48.25 -2.13 4.42
C PRO A 298 46.84 -2.67 4.25
N SER A 299 46.74 -3.96 3.94
CA SER A 299 45.51 -4.74 3.90
C SER A 299 45.03 -5.02 5.33
N SER A 300 44.30 -4.06 5.90
CA SER A 300 43.36 -4.34 6.99
C SER A 300 41.98 -4.59 6.40
N ILE A 301 41.43 -5.78 6.65
CA ILE A 301 40.01 -6.08 6.48
C ILE A 301 39.23 -4.98 7.21
N PRO A 302 38.22 -4.34 6.60
CA PRO A 302 37.34 -3.46 7.36
C PRO A 302 36.62 -4.32 8.40
N THR A 303 37.10 -4.30 9.64
CA THR A 303 36.27 -4.64 10.79
C THR A 303 35.13 -3.65 10.80
N PHE A 304 33.92 -4.13 10.54
CA PHE A 304 32.72 -3.38 10.82
C PHE A 304 32.64 -3.20 12.33
N ASN A 305 33.12 -2.06 12.81
CA ASN A 305 32.74 -1.60 14.14
C ASN A 305 31.23 -1.46 14.12
N VAL A 306 30.54 -2.39 14.78
CA VAL A 306 29.14 -2.21 15.16
C VAL A 306 29.15 -1.03 16.11
N ALA A 307 28.92 0.17 15.56
CA ALA A 307 28.50 1.29 16.37
C ALA A 307 27.25 0.83 17.13
N THR A 308 27.17 1.17 18.41
CA THR A 308 25.95 1.03 19.19
C THR A 308 24.81 1.55 18.32
N PRO A 309 23.78 0.74 18.01
CA PRO A 309 22.72 1.20 17.13
C PRO A 309 22.13 2.49 17.71
N ALA A 310 22.01 3.52 16.88
CA ALA A 310 20.86 4.41 17.03
C ALA A 310 19.62 3.50 17.04
N ALA A 311 18.62 3.83 17.86
CA ALA A 311 17.42 3.00 18.00
C ALA A 311 16.92 2.55 16.60
N PRO A 312 16.60 1.26 16.40
CA PRO A 312 16.20 0.77 15.09
C PRO A 312 14.99 1.58 14.61
N GLU A 313 15.16 2.36 13.54
CA GLU A 313 14.05 3.07 12.91
C GLU A 313 13.11 2.03 12.30
N VAL A 314 11.82 2.12 12.66
CA VAL A 314 10.80 1.23 12.13
C VAL A 314 10.59 1.58 10.65
N SER A 315 10.75 0.59 9.76
CA SER A 315 10.57 0.76 8.31
C SER A 315 9.09 0.96 7.95
N LEU A 316 8.79 2.09 7.29
CA LEU A 316 7.45 2.36 6.76
C LEU A 316 7.09 1.36 5.63
N ALA A 317 8.05 0.97 4.80
CA ALA A 317 7.83 -0.05 3.77
C ALA A 317 7.39 -1.40 4.36
N SER A 318 8.03 -1.82 5.46
CA SER A 318 7.65 -3.04 6.19
C SER A 318 6.24 -2.93 6.80
N MET A 319 5.92 -1.78 7.42
CA MET A 319 4.59 -1.50 7.93
C MET A 319 3.54 -1.62 6.83
N CYS A 320 3.77 -1.02 5.67
CA CYS A 320 2.82 -1.06 4.57
C CYS A 320 2.66 -2.43 3.92
N SER A 321 3.71 -3.25 3.93
CA SER A 321 3.61 -4.65 3.50
C SER A 321 2.69 -5.44 4.43
N LYS A 322 2.81 -5.23 5.75
CA LYS A 322 1.93 -5.84 6.76
C LYS A 322 0.49 -5.34 6.63
N VAL A 323 0.29 -4.03 6.44
CA VAL A 323 -1.05 -3.45 6.28
C VAL A 323 -1.74 -4.01 5.04
N ALA A 324 -1.05 -4.10 3.90
CA ALA A 324 -1.62 -4.68 2.69
C ALA A 324 -2.14 -6.12 2.92
N LEU A 325 -1.38 -6.95 3.66
CA LEU A 325 -1.81 -8.29 4.05
C LEU A 325 -3.07 -8.26 4.92
N LEU A 326 -3.13 -7.37 5.91
CA LEU A 326 -4.28 -7.23 6.79
C LEU A 326 -5.52 -6.73 6.03
N THR A 327 -5.39 -5.71 5.19
CA THR A 327 -6.45 -5.19 4.33
C THR A 327 -7.01 -6.29 3.42
N SER A 328 -6.14 -7.08 2.78
CA SER A 328 -6.58 -8.19 1.93
C SER A 328 -7.31 -9.27 2.74
N SER A 329 -6.81 -9.61 3.93
CA SER A 329 -7.44 -10.60 4.83
C SER A 329 -8.80 -10.14 5.35
N ASN A 330 -8.99 -8.82 5.50
CA ASN A 330 -10.24 -8.20 5.95
C ASN A 330 -11.25 -7.97 4.80
N GLY A 331 -10.91 -8.36 3.57
CA GLY A 331 -11.80 -8.23 2.41
C GLY A 331 -11.78 -6.85 1.74
N GLY A 332 -10.77 -6.02 2.03
CA GLY A 332 -10.59 -4.70 1.44
C GLY A 332 -10.37 -3.60 2.47
N PHE A 333 -10.28 -2.36 1.97
CA PHE A 333 -10.10 -1.17 2.79
C PHE A 333 -11.29 -0.94 3.73
N MET A 334 -11.00 -0.42 4.91
CA MET A 334 -12.03 0.07 5.82
C MET A 334 -12.77 1.27 5.22
N THR A 335 -14.07 1.27 5.44
CA THR A 335 -15.00 2.34 5.12
C THR A 335 -15.59 2.89 6.42
N VAL A 336 -16.22 4.06 6.37
CA VAL A 336 -16.94 4.61 7.54
C VAL A 336 -17.96 3.63 8.11
N SER A 337 -18.58 2.80 7.26
CA SER A 337 -19.65 1.88 7.68
C SER A 337 -19.18 0.60 8.39
N ASN A 338 -17.92 0.22 8.23
CA ASN A 338 -17.34 -1.01 8.78
C ASN A 338 -16.02 -0.77 9.52
N MET A 339 -15.71 0.48 9.86
CA MET A 339 -14.53 0.84 10.63
C MET A 339 -14.66 0.29 12.05
N THR A 340 -13.81 -0.66 12.38
CA THR A 340 -13.70 -1.25 13.73
C THR A 340 -12.37 -0.92 14.41
N ASP A 341 -11.39 -0.46 13.63
CA ASP A 341 -10.06 -0.09 14.11
C ASP A 341 -9.61 1.19 13.37
N PRO A 342 -9.74 2.37 14.00
CA PRO A 342 -9.31 3.65 13.43
C PRO A 342 -7.81 3.70 13.09
N ASN A 343 -6.97 3.04 13.88
CA ASN A 343 -5.54 2.99 13.61
C ASN A 343 -5.23 2.16 12.37
N LEU A 344 -5.89 1.02 12.20
CA LEU A 344 -5.76 0.25 10.97
C LEU A 344 -6.29 1.04 9.77
N ALA A 345 -7.46 1.68 9.88
CA ALA A 345 -8.01 2.51 8.80
C ALA A 345 -7.05 3.64 8.36
N LEU A 346 -6.40 4.32 9.30
CA LEU A 346 -5.40 5.34 9.00
C LEU A 346 -4.12 4.75 8.42
N ASN A 347 -3.66 3.61 8.92
CA ASN A 347 -2.51 2.89 8.35
C ASN A 347 -2.75 2.46 6.89
N GLU A 348 -3.94 1.95 6.59
CA GLU A 348 -4.37 1.67 5.23
C GLU A 348 -4.32 2.92 4.36
N GLN A 349 -4.81 4.04 4.90
CA GLN A 349 -4.75 5.30 4.20
C GLN A 349 -3.29 5.79 4.01
N PHE A 350 -2.42 5.64 4.99
CA PHE A 350 -1.02 6.05 4.86
C PHE A 350 -0.30 5.26 3.76
N CYS A 351 -0.53 3.95 3.71
CA CYS A 351 0.12 3.09 2.73
C CYS A 351 -0.39 3.31 1.32
N LEU A 352 -1.67 3.63 1.17
CA LEU A 352 -2.24 4.04 -0.09
C LEU A 352 -1.65 5.40 -0.55
N THR A 353 -1.55 6.41 0.32
CA THR A 353 -0.95 7.70 -0.07
C THR A 353 0.54 7.61 -0.37
N ARG A 354 1.30 6.79 0.37
CA ARG A 354 2.69 6.43 0.05
C ARG A 354 2.82 5.86 -1.36
N THR A 355 1.90 4.97 -1.76
CA THR A 355 1.89 4.38 -3.10
C THR A 355 1.69 5.43 -4.20
N TYR A 356 0.75 6.36 -4.00
CA TYR A 356 0.54 7.48 -4.92
C TYR A 356 1.76 8.40 -4.99
N ALA A 357 2.36 8.74 -3.85
CA ALA A 357 3.55 9.57 -3.81
C ALA A 357 4.73 8.93 -4.56
N ILE A 358 4.92 7.61 -4.41
CA ILE A 358 5.95 6.86 -5.14
C ILE A 358 5.66 6.88 -6.65
N SER A 359 4.44 6.51 -7.05
CA SER A 359 4.05 6.46 -8.47
C SER A 359 4.16 7.81 -9.16
N THR A 360 3.73 8.90 -8.52
CA THR A 360 3.80 10.25 -9.08
C THR A 360 5.25 10.69 -9.25
N GLY A 361 6.09 10.52 -8.22
CA GLY A 361 7.48 10.93 -8.31
C GLY A 361 8.31 10.08 -9.27
N GLU A 362 8.02 8.79 -9.45
CA GLU A 362 8.65 7.95 -10.47
C GLU A 362 8.42 8.50 -11.89
N GLN A 363 7.18 8.94 -12.20
CA GLN A 363 6.85 9.57 -13.47
C GLN A 363 7.57 10.90 -13.69
N LEU A 364 7.87 11.64 -12.61
CA LEU A 364 8.64 12.89 -12.69
C LEU A 364 10.12 12.61 -12.90
N VAL A 365 10.68 11.65 -12.16
CA VAL A 365 12.08 11.21 -12.30
C VAL A 365 12.35 10.74 -13.72
N ALA A 366 11.42 10.01 -14.35
CA ALA A 366 11.54 9.58 -15.75
C ALA A 366 11.63 10.75 -16.75
N LYS A 367 11.19 11.96 -16.37
CA LYS A 367 11.26 13.19 -17.19
C LYS A 367 12.53 14.00 -16.91
N VAL A 368 13.30 13.68 -15.87
CA VAL A 368 14.54 14.37 -15.53
C VAL A 368 15.62 13.99 -16.54
N GLN A 369 16.13 14.98 -17.27
CA GLN A 369 17.23 14.79 -18.22
C GLN A 369 18.57 15.17 -17.56
N GLY A 370 19.63 14.42 -17.88
CA GLY A 370 20.99 14.77 -17.45
C GLY A 370 21.32 14.45 -15.99
N ALA A 371 20.47 13.69 -15.29
CA ALA A 371 20.76 13.18 -13.94
C ALA A 371 20.41 11.69 -13.84
N THR A 372 21.27 10.94 -13.16
CA THR A 372 21.04 9.52 -12.81
C THR A 372 20.15 9.42 -11.56
N PRO A 373 19.47 8.29 -11.33
CA PRO A 373 18.70 8.07 -10.10
C PRO A 373 19.50 8.31 -8.81
N ALA A 374 20.77 7.88 -8.77
CA ALA A 374 21.65 8.11 -7.63
C ALA A 374 21.99 9.59 -7.42
N GLN A 375 22.14 10.37 -8.50
CA GLN A 375 22.34 11.81 -8.40
C GLN A 375 21.09 12.54 -7.89
N ILE A 376 19.90 12.09 -8.31
CA ILE A 376 18.62 12.62 -7.82
C ILE A 376 18.46 12.32 -6.33
N ASP A 377 18.73 11.09 -5.90
CA ASP A 377 18.69 10.70 -4.49
C ASP A 377 19.68 11.54 -3.65
N ALA A 378 20.90 11.77 -4.15
CA ALA A 378 21.89 12.62 -3.48
C ALA A 378 21.46 14.10 -3.41
N GLN A 379 20.76 14.62 -4.42
CA GLN A 379 20.20 15.97 -4.37
C GLN A 379 19.10 16.09 -3.31
N CYS A 380 18.25 15.07 -3.17
CA CYS A 380 17.23 15.04 -2.12
C CYS A 380 17.85 14.88 -0.72
N ASP A 381 18.93 14.11 -0.59
CA ASP A 381 19.70 14.03 0.66
C ASP A 381 20.30 15.39 1.03
N ALA A 382 20.77 16.17 0.06
CA ALA A 382 21.26 17.52 0.30
C ALA A 382 20.17 18.53 0.70
N PHE A 383 18.89 18.20 0.48
CA PHE A 383 17.76 19.02 0.88
C PHE A 383 17.36 18.80 2.34
N GLU A 384 17.69 17.64 2.91
CA GLU A 384 17.35 17.25 4.28
C GLU A 384 17.75 18.29 5.35
N PRO A 385 18.99 18.85 5.38
CA PRO A 385 19.36 19.84 6.42
C PRO A 385 18.56 21.15 6.30
N VAL A 386 18.05 21.47 5.12
CA VAL A 386 17.19 22.64 4.88
C VAL A 386 15.80 22.40 5.45
N LEU A 387 15.32 21.16 5.39
CA LEU A 387 13.99 20.76 5.83
C LEU A 387 13.92 20.43 7.33
N ALA A 388 15.03 19.97 7.92
CA ALA A 388 15.12 19.52 9.31
C ALA A 388 14.50 20.48 10.34
N PRO A 389 14.69 21.82 10.26
CA PRO A 389 14.05 22.74 11.21
C PRO A 389 12.51 22.70 11.18
N PHE A 390 11.90 22.44 10.03
CA PHE A 390 10.45 22.34 9.89
C PHE A 390 9.95 20.99 10.40
N VAL A 391 10.64 19.90 10.09
CA VAL A 391 10.32 18.56 10.61
C VAL A 391 10.41 18.55 12.14
N ALA A 392 11.47 19.12 12.72
CA ALA A 392 11.63 19.24 14.16
C ALA A 392 10.51 20.07 14.84
N SER A 393 9.95 21.06 14.14
CA SER A 393 8.85 21.88 14.67
C SER A 393 7.54 21.12 14.84
N LEU A 394 7.35 20.00 14.13
CA LEU A 394 6.16 19.14 14.26
C LEU A 394 5.98 18.56 15.67
N ALA A 395 7.08 18.40 16.40
CA ALA A 395 7.06 17.90 17.78
C ALA A 395 6.76 18.99 18.82
N GLN A 396 6.56 20.25 18.42
CA GLN A 396 6.43 21.38 19.35
C GLN A 396 5.29 22.34 19.00
N GLU A 397 4.90 22.44 17.73
CA GLU A 397 3.97 23.47 17.24
C GLU A 397 2.75 22.87 16.57
N ASP A 398 1.66 23.65 16.51
CA ASP A 398 0.44 23.27 15.81
C ASP A 398 0.57 23.36 14.28
N SER A 399 -0.39 22.77 13.57
CA SER A 399 -0.32 22.65 12.11
C SER A 399 -0.32 24.00 11.39
N GLN A 400 -0.97 25.04 11.92
CA GLN A 400 -1.00 26.37 11.29
C GLN A 400 0.32 27.13 11.50
N ALA A 401 0.92 27.03 12.69
CA ALA A 401 2.21 27.62 12.99
C ALA A 401 3.32 27.03 12.09
N VAL A 402 3.38 25.70 11.99
CA VAL A 402 4.35 25.02 11.11
C VAL A 402 4.11 25.38 9.64
N ARG A 403 2.86 25.34 9.16
CA ARG A 403 2.51 25.76 7.79
C ARG A 403 2.99 27.18 7.49
N THR A 404 2.77 28.12 8.40
CA THR A 404 3.18 29.52 8.23
C THR A 404 4.71 29.64 8.10
N LYS A 405 5.47 28.87 8.89
CA LYS A 405 6.94 28.83 8.79
C LYS A 405 7.41 28.31 7.43
N VAL A 406 6.80 27.23 6.94
CA VAL A 406 7.17 26.65 5.66
C VAL A 406 6.75 27.57 4.50
N GLN A 407 5.59 28.22 4.59
CA GLN A 407 5.19 29.26 3.62
C GLN A 407 6.19 30.40 3.54
N LYS A 408 6.69 30.87 4.68
CA LYS A 408 7.73 31.91 4.72
C LYS A 408 9.02 31.43 4.05
N PHE A 409 9.43 30.19 4.30
CA PHE A 409 10.58 29.58 3.63
C PHE A 409 10.41 29.51 2.11
N VAL A 410 9.25 29.03 1.64
CA VAL A 410 8.91 28.97 0.21
C VAL A 410 9.00 30.35 -0.43
N LEU A 411 8.45 31.39 0.20
CA LEU A 411 8.49 32.78 -0.29
C LEU A 411 9.90 33.40 -0.29
N GLN A 412 10.81 32.88 0.53
CA GLN A 412 12.20 33.32 0.61
C GLN A 412 13.14 32.49 -0.27
N SER A 413 12.65 31.38 -0.82
CA SER A 413 13.42 30.55 -1.73
C SER A 413 13.67 31.30 -3.04
N ASN A 414 14.82 31.07 -3.66
CA ASN A 414 15.14 31.59 -4.99
C ASN A 414 14.60 30.67 -6.11
N MET A 415 13.49 29.96 -5.86
CA MET A 415 12.87 29.00 -6.76
C MET A 415 11.42 29.41 -7.04
N THR A 416 10.93 29.07 -8.23
CA THR A 416 9.49 29.21 -8.52
C THR A 416 8.67 28.15 -7.77
N LEU A 417 7.38 28.41 -7.55
CA LEU A 417 6.48 27.45 -6.90
C LEU A 417 6.39 26.12 -7.67
N GLU A 418 6.43 26.16 -9.00
CA GLU A 418 6.41 24.97 -9.86
C GLU A 418 7.70 24.14 -9.75
N GLN A 419 8.86 24.81 -9.70
CA GLN A 419 10.13 24.13 -9.45
C GLN A 419 10.15 23.49 -8.06
N LEU A 420 9.69 24.22 -7.03
CA LEU A 420 9.59 23.66 -5.68
C LEU A 420 8.62 22.48 -5.61
N ALA A 421 7.47 22.54 -6.29
CA ALA A 421 6.52 21.44 -6.37
C ALA A 421 7.20 20.19 -6.96
N THR A 422 7.85 20.35 -8.11
CA THR A 422 8.53 19.24 -8.80
C THR A 422 9.65 18.65 -7.95
N THR A 423 10.49 19.50 -7.34
CA THR A 423 11.57 19.06 -6.44
C THR A 423 11.00 18.33 -5.22
N ALA A 424 9.96 18.86 -4.58
CA ALA A 424 9.35 18.23 -3.43
C ALA A 424 8.67 16.90 -3.78
N GLU A 425 7.99 16.76 -4.92
CA GLU A 425 7.39 15.48 -5.35
C GLU A 425 8.47 14.42 -5.66
N ILE A 426 9.57 14.81 -6.32
CA ILE A 426 10.71 13.92 -6.56
C ILE A 426 11.35 13.48 -5.24
N CYS A 427 11.54 14.39 -4.29
CA CYS A 427 12.15 14.07 -3.00
C CYS A 427 11.19 13.33 -2.06
N LEU A 428 9.89 13.52 -2.19
CA LEU A 428 8.87 12.70 -1.53
C LEU A 428 8.95 11.24 -2.01
N PHE A 429 9.06 11.01 -3.32
CA PHE A 429 9.31 9.67 -3.88
C PHE A 429 10.63 9.08 -3.38
N SER A 430 11.72 9.86 -3.45
CA SER A 430 13.04 9.41 -3.03
C SER A 430 13.05 9.04 -1.54
N GLY A 431 12.37 9.83 -0.70
CA GLY A 431 12.18 9.57 0.72
C GLY A 431 11.40 8.28 0.98
N TYR A 432 10.22 8.13 0.37
CA TYR A 432 9.39 6.94 0.61
C TYR A 432 9.99 5.64 0.05
N ARG A 433 10.63 5.67 -1.13
CA ARG A 433 11.26 4.47 -1.73
C ARG A 433 12.45 3.97 -0.91
N ARG A 434 13.18 4.88 -0.26
CA ARG A 434 14.40 4.58 0.52
C ARG A 434 14.18 4.58 2.03
N ASP A 435 12.93 4.65 2.48
CA ASP A 435 12.54 4.81 3.89
C ASP A 435 13.23 5.99 4.62
N LYS A 436 13.58 7.07 3.90
CA LYS A 436 14.11 8.31 4.49
C LYS A 436 12.98 9.26 4.87
N MET A 437 12.47 9.10 6.08
CA MET A 437 11.26 9.81 6.53
C MET A 437 11.46 11.32 6.67
N ASP A 438 12.64 11.81 7.08
CA ASP A 438 12.90 13.26 7.17
C ASP A 438 12.77 13.97 5.82
N ILE A 439 13.25 13.34 4.76
CA ILE A 439 13.14 13.86 3.39
C ILE A 439 11.69 13.79 2.93
N ALA A 440 11.00 12.66 3.15
CA ALA A 440 9.60 12.50 2.76
C ALA A 440 8.69 13.53 3.46
N LEU A 441 8.80 13.61 4.79
CA LEU A 441 8.00 14.48 5.62
C LEU A 441 8.31 15.96 5.37
N GLY A 442 9.59 16.33 5.25
CA GLY A 442 9.99 17.67 4.89
C GLY A 442 9.53 18.09 3.48
N SER A 443 9.53 17.16 2.52
CA SER A 443 9.00 17.40 1.17
C SER A 443 7.48 17.61 1.18
N ALA A 444 6.73 16.81 1.97
CA ALA A 444 5.30 17.03 2.16
C ALA A 444 5.00 18.40 2.79
N LEU A 445 5.82 18.85 3.75
CA LEU A 445 5.73 20.20 4.31
C LEU A 445 5.92 21.29 3.26
N VAL A 446 6.90 21.14 2.36
CA VAL A 446 7.10 22.08 1.24
C VAL A 446 5.87 22.12 0.33
N MET A 447 5.28 20.97 0.00
CA MET A 447 4.04 20.88 -0.80
C MET A 447 2.89 21.68 -0.15
N ILE A 448 2.73 21.58 1.17
CA ILE A 448 1.74 22.36 1.91
C ILE A 448 2.08 23.86 1.88
N GLY A 449 3.36 24.20 2.00
CA GLY A 449 3.88 25.56 1.97
C GLY A 449 3.65 26.27 0.64
N ILE A 450 3.73 25.57 -0.49
CA ILE A 450 3.43 26.11 -1.83
C ILE A 450 1.93 26.17 -2.14
N GLY A 451 1.07 25.70 -1.22
CA GLY A 451 -0.38 25.75 -1.35
C GLY A 451 -1.04 24.44 -1.77
N GLN A 452 -0.30 23.34 -1.93
CA GLN A 452 -0.86 22.01 -2.14
C GLN A 452 -1.29 21.39 -0.79
N VAL A 453 -2.28 22.04 -0.17
CA VAL A 453 -2.75 21.72 1.18
C VAL A 453 -3.18 20.26 1.39
N PRO A 454 -3.75 19.53 0.40
CA PRO A 454 -4.07 18.11 0.57
C PRO A 454 -2.89 17.22 1.00
N TYR A 455 -1.63 17.61 0.76
CA TYR A 455 -0.44 16.91 1.29
C TYR A 455 -0.35 16.93 2.82
N ALA A 456 -1.13 17.76 3.51
CA ALA A 456 -1.24 17.76 4.97
C ALA A 456 -1.69 16.40 5.52
N GLU A 457 -2.36 15.57 4.71
CA GLU A 457 -2.72 14.21 5.10
C GLU A 457 -1.48 13.37 5.43
N LEU A 458 -0.39 13.51 4.68
CA LEU A 458 0.86 12.77 4.94
C LEU A 458 1.43 13.15 6.30
N VAL A 459 1.45 14.44 6.64
CA VAL A 459 1.96 14.91 7.94
C VAL A 459 1.12 14.35 9.09
N GLY A 460 -0.21 14.29 8.91
CA GLY A 460 -1.12 13.62 9.84
C GLY A 460 -0.76 12.15 10.04
N HIS A 461 -0.53 11.40 8.96
CA HIS A 461 -0.12 10.00 9.02
C HIS A 461 1.20 9.80 9.76
N HIS A 462 2.24 10.52 9.37
CA HIS A 462 3.56 10.46 10.01
C HIS A 462 3.48 10.71 11.52
N LEU A 463 2.72 11.72 11.96
CA LEU A 463 2.51 12.01 13.37
C LEU A 463 1.66 10.95 14.07
N SER A 464 0.58 10.46 13.46
CA SER A 464 -0.28 9.47 14.10
C SER A 464 0.36 8.09 14.24
N GLN A 465 1.31 7.76 13.35
CA GLN A 465 1.93 6.43 13.28
C GLN A 465 3.40 6.42 13.74
N GLY A 466 4.00 7.58 14.04
CA GLY A 466 5.34 7.67 14.61
C GLY A 466 6.49 7.41 13.61
N PHE A 467 6.32 7.74 12.33
CA PHE A 467 7.37 7.55 11.31
C PHE A 467 8.09 8.87 11.01
N GLY A 468 9.39 8.96 11.30
CA GLY A 468 10.21 10.17 11.10
C GLY A 468 9.95 11.29 12.11
N VAL A 469 8.92 11.16 12.95
CA VAL A 469 8.60 12.07 14.05
C VAL A 469 8.03 11.27 15.22
N PRO A 470 8.14 11.76 16.46
CA PRO A 470 7.48 11.14 17.60
C PRO A 470 5.97 11.06 17.39
N GLU A 471 5.38 9.91 17.76
CA GLU A 471 3.95 9.66 17.64
C GLU A 471 3.14 10.68 18.47
N SER A 472 2.09 11.26 17.87
CA SER A 472 1.19 12.22 18.50
C SER A 472 -0.15 12.31 17.75
N ALA A 473 -1.15 11.58 18.25
CA ALA A 473 -2.53 11.66 17.78
C ALA A 473 -3.12 13.09 17.86
N GLU A 474 -2.85 13.80 18.95
CA GLU A 474 -3.31 15.18 19.16
C GLU A 474 -2.82 16.11 18.06
N ARG A 475 -1.51 16.08 17.76
CA ARG A 475 -0.95 16.93 16.68
C ARG A 475 -1.36 16.45 15.31
N ALA A 476 -1.46 15.14 15.08
CA ALA A 476 -1.91 14.57 13.81
C ALA A 476 -3.30 15.09 13.41
N THR A 477 -4.21 15.24 14.38
CA THR A 477 -5.59 15.70 14.16
C THR A 477 -5.65 17.06 13.45
N GLY A 478 -4.81 18.01 13.85
CA GLY A 478 -4.75 19.33 13.22
C GLY A 478 -4.27 19.31 11.77
N TRP A 479 -3.51 18.29 11.36
CA TRP A 479 -3.07 18.09 9.98
C TRP A 479 -4.12 17.37 9.14
N TYR A 480 -4.78 16.34 9.69
CA TYR A 480 -5.91 15.69 9.03
C TYR A 480 -7.04 16.67 8.76
N GLN A 481 -7.42 17.48 9.75
CA GLN A 481 -8.45 18.52 9.59
C GLN A 481 -8.08 19.54 8.52
N MET A 482 -6.79 19.91 8.42
CA MET A 482 -6.32 20.83 7.38
C MET A 482 -6.49 20.21 5.97
N ALA A 483 -6.12 18.94 5.79
CA ALA A 483 -6.27 18.24 4.52
C ALA A 483 -7.75 18.06 4.14
N VAL A 484 -8.56 17.56 5.07
CA VAL A 484 -10.01 17.33 4.89
C VAL A 484 -10.73 18.64 4.58
N SER A 485 -10.40 19.74 5.27
CA SER A 485 -10.99 21.06 5.02
C SER A 485 -10.63 21.61 3.64
N ALA A 486 -9.39 21.37 3.18
CA ALA A 486 -8.98 21.79 1.84
C ALA A 486 -9.77 21.02 0.75
N LEU A 487 -9.90 19.70 0.90
CA LEU A 487 -10.64 18.85 -0.03
C LEU A 487 -12.13 19.19 -0.04
N SER A 488 -12.75 19.39 1.13
CA SER A 488 -14.17 19.78 1.22
C SER A 488 -14.44 21.19 0.68
N SER A 489 -13.42 22.05 0.68
CA SER A 489 -13.48 23.39 0.06
C SER A 489 -13.19 23.39 -1.45
N GLY A 490 -13.00 22.22 -2.06
CA GLY A 490 -12.84 22.08 -3.52
C GLY A 490 -11.38 22.04 -4.01
N ALA A 491 -10.40 21.79 -3.13
CA ALA A 491 -9.05 21.48 -3.58
C ALA A 491 -9.03 20.13 -4.33
N GLU A 492 -8.21 20.03 -5.36
CA GLU A 492 -8.02 18.77 -6.11
C GLU A 492 -7.39 17.69 -5.22
N PRO A 493 -7.95 16.47 -5.18
CA PRO A 493 -7.33 15.36 -4.45
C PRO A 493 -6.00 14.94 -5.09
N VAL A 494 -4.94 14.94 -4.29
CA VAL A 494 -3.59 14.54 -4.74
C VAL A 494 -3.31 13.05 -4.52
N PHE A 495 -4.11 12.39 -3.67
CA PHE A 495 -4.07 10.96 -3.42
C PHE A 495 -5.44 10.35 -3.68
N ALA A 496 -5.46 9.19 -4.32
CA ALA A 496 -6.69 8.45 -4.62
C ALA A 496 -7.84 9.32 -5.17
N PRO A 497 -7.62 10.11 -6.25
CA PRO A 497 -8.64 11.04 -6.77
C PRO A 497 -9.93 10.36 -7.24
N GLY A 498 -9.90 9.05 -7.49
CA GLY A 498 -11.08 8.23 -7.79
C GLY A 498 -11.87 7.73 -6.58
N GLN A 499 -11.46 8.04 -5.34
CA GLN A 499 -12.04 7.52 -4.10
C GLN A 499 -12.42 8.67 -3.14
N PRO A 500 -13.39 9.52 -3.49
CA PRO A 500 -13.78 10.67 -2.66
C PRO A 500 -14.31 10.27 -1.26
N GLU A 501 -14.85 9.06 -1.10
CA GLU A 501 -15.34 8.51 0.16
C GLU A 501 -14.23 8.34 1.21
N ARG A 502 -12.97 8.23 0.77
CA ARG A 502 -11.78 8.12 1.62
C ARG A 502 -11.64 9.28 2.59
N VAL A 503 -12.00 10.49 2.16
CA VAL A 503 -11.89 11.70 2.99
C VAL A 503 -12.72 11.54 4.26
N GLN A 504 -13.88 10.90 4.16
CA GLN A 504 -14.76 10.63 5.31
C GLN A 504 -14.18 9.55 6.23
N VAL A 505 -13.44 8.57 5.67
CA VAL A 505 -12.71 7.55 6.45
C VAL A 505 -11.61 8.20 7.28
N ILE A 506 -10.81 9.08 6.68
CA ILE A 506 -9.76 9.81 7.40
C ILE A 506 -10.35 10.69 8.49
N GLU A 507 -11.41 11.43 8.17
CA GLU A 507 -12.09 12.31 9.13
C GLU A 507 -12.64 11.51 10.32
N ALA A 508 -13.38 10.42 10.06
CA ALA A 508 -13.93 9.56 11.10
C ALA A 508 -12.83 8.93 11.97
N ALA A 509 -11.81 8.34 11.34
CA ALA A 509 -10.73 7.67 12.08
C ALA A 509 -9.89 8.66 12.90
N ALA A 510 -9.59 9.84 12.36
CA ALA A 510 -8.82 10.88 13.05
C ALA A 510 -9.56 11.44 14.28
N LEU A 511 -10.89 11.54 14.22
CA LEU A 511 -11.71 11.96 15.38
C LEU A 511 -11.65 10.95 16.53
N GLU A 512 -11.56 9.65 16.21
CA GLU A 512 -11.47 8.58 17.22
C GLU A 512 -10.07 8.40 17.82
N LEU A 513 -9.02 8.97 17.19
CA LEU A 513 -7.67 9.00 17.74
C LEU A 513 -7.51 9.93 18.96
N THR A 514 -8.32 10.98 19.05
CA THR A 514 -8.36 11.84 20.22
C THR A 514 -9.26 11.22 21.28
N PRO A 515 -8.74 10.84 22.47
CA PRO A 515 -9.62 10.51 23.58
C PRO A 515 -10.54 11.72 23.82
N ALA A 516 -11.83 11.47 24.04
CA ALA A 516 -12.77 12.52 24.43
C ALA A 516 -12.11 13.37 25.53
N PRO A 517 -12.22 14.72 25.48
CA PRO A 517 -11.73 15.52 26.60
C PRO A 517 -12.35 14.90 27.85
N GLU A 518 -11.50 14.46 28.79
CA GLU A 518 -11.98 14.21 30.14
C GLU A 518 -12.77 15.47 30.48
N GLN A 519 -14.10 15.35 30.52
CA GLN A 519 -14.90 16.32 31.23
C GLN A 519 -14.21 16.38 32.57
N ALA A 520 -13.56 17.51 32.84
CA ALA A 520 -13.00 17.78 34.14
C ALA A 520 -14.17 17.59 35.10
N VAL A 521 -14.23 16.41 35.69
CA VAL A 521 -15.09 16.15 36.82
C VAL A 521 -14.45 17.05 37.84
N SER A 522 -15.08 18.19 38.10
CA SER A 522 -14.69 19.10 39.17
C SER A 522 -14.56 18.25 40.42
N ALA A 523 -13.33 17.85 40.74
CA ALA A 523 -13.00 17.22 41.98
C ALA A 523 -13.17 18.32 43.03
N SER A 524 -14.36 18.37 43.63
CA SER A 524 -14.56 19.05 44.89
C SER A 524 -13.54 18.48 45.86
N ALA A 525 -12.52 19.28 46.16
CA ALA A 525 -11.45 18.90 47.08
C ALA A 525 -12.05 18.50 48.43
N PRO A 526 -11.72 17.32 48.97
CA PRO A 526 -12.02 17.02 50.36
C PRO A 526 -11.02 17.79 51.23
N SER A 527 -11.55 18.70 52.05
CA SER A 527 -10.83 19.28 53.18
C SER A 527 -10.58 18.16 54.21
N GLY A 528 -9.40 17.56 54.19
CA GLY A 528 -8.96 16.58 55.18
C GLY A 528 -7.60 16.97 55.77
N GLY A 529 -7.62 17.50 57.00
CA GLY A 529 -6.41 17.82 57.75
C GLY A 529 -5.64 16.56 58.19
N LEU A 530 -4.31 16.69 58.25
CA LEU A 530 -3.41 15.65 58.75
C LEU A 530 -3.50 15.54 60.28
N PRO A 531 -3.59 14.33 60.87
CA PRO A 531 -3.45 14.16 62.31
C PRO A 531 -1.97 14.12 62.71
N ALA A 532 -1.61 14.93 63.70
CA ALA A 532 -0.33 14.90 64.38
C ALA A 532 -0.35 13.85 65.51
N PHE A 533 0.67 12.98 65.57
CA PHE A 533 0.91 12.13 66.73
C PHE A 533 2.05 12.73 67.57
N GLN A 534 1.75 13.03 68.84
CA GLN A 534 2.75 13.36 69.84
C GLN A 534 3.27 12.09 70.50
N LEU A 535 4.59 12.02 70.65
CA LEU A 535 5.29 10.99 71.42
C LEU A 535 5.13 11.23 72.92
N LYS A 536 4.88 10.15 73.66
CA LYS A 536 5.30 9.99 75.05
C LYS A 536 6.21 8.79 75.13
#